data_AF-K0F5V9-F1
#
_entry.id   AF-K0F5V9-F1
#
_cell.length_a   1.000
_cell.length_b   1.000
_cell.length_c   1.000
_cell.angle_alpha   90.00
_cell.angle_beta   90.00
_cell.angle_gamma   90.00
#
_symmetry.space_group_name_H-M   'P 1'
#
loop_
_entity.id
_entity.type
_entity.pdbx_description
1 polymer ?
#
loop_
_entity_poly.entity_id
_entity_poly.type
_entity_poly.pdbx_seq_one_letter_code
_entity_poly.pdbx_strand_id
1 'polypeptide(L)'
;MTTAASAGGTPRQSAAPSFVHFTDFADKWLLPFVNVRLAEANREQTYTWCRQWWEHRAVAVRIAHLHSAFEAQRRSRSATSLSTFLLSHLDPHFRWILDAANGPLYRCTRTNHVSTPALPFDPVPDGWFGPAPAPVVASVSADDKQQKKPPVFRHYRDFVQDWLLPVTSVRVAANNREGQYSWCRQWWRHRGVAIRFAATHRVFEAAVRAEDPSAMSTLFVRHIDPHLREVLDAAKGPLHRCTPEAHVECPGLPTAPIPTAWFGPHGARTRAHRLGFGPDFRALGQGLPAVGDS
;
A
#
# COMPACT_ATOMS: atom_id res chain seq x y z
N MET A 1 29.84 46.77 21.20
CA MET A 1 29.83 45.79 20.09
C MET A 1 29.84 44.41 20.71
N THR A 2 28.67 43.79 20.86
CA THR A 2 28.53 42.48 21.51
C THR A 2 28.36 41.45 20.41
N THR A 3 29.43 40.74 20.09
CA THR A 3 29.46 39.66 19.11
C THR A 3 28.72 38.44 19.67
N ALA A 4 27.65 38.04 19.00
CA ALA A 4 26.89 36.84 19.32
C ALA A 4 27.75 35.59 19.04
N ALA A 5 27.97 34.78 20.07
CA ALA A 5 28.64 33.50 19.95
C ALA A 5 27.75 32.51 19.18
N SER A 6 28.21 32.11 18.00
CA SER A 6 27.62 31.01 17.23
C SER A 6 27.73 29.71 18.03
N ALA A 7 26.61 29.27 18.60
CA ALA A 7 26.49 27.95 19.19
C ALA A 7 26.60 26.88 18.09
N GLY A 8 27.81 26.36 17.87
CA GLY A 8 28.05 25.19 17.03
C GLY A 8 27.38 23.96 17.64
N GLY A 9 26.14 23.70 17.25
CA GLY A 9 25.45 22.47 17.59
C GLY A 9 26.20 21.28 17.00
N THR A 10 26.84 20.49 17.85
CA THR A 10 27.46 19.22 17.44
C THR A 10 26.38 18.34 16.81
N PRO A 11 26.59 17.78 15.61
CA PRO A 11 25.59 16.92 14.98
C PRO A 11 25.29 15.75 15.93
N ARG A 12 24.03 15.68 16.35
CA ARG A 12 23.50 14.71 17.30
C ARG A 12 23.78 13.32 16.75
N GLN A 13 24.83 12.66 17.25
CA GLN A 13 25.23 11.32 16.83
C GLN A 13 24.00 10.40 16.90
N SER A 14 23.55 9.92 15.74
CA SER A 14 22.43 9.00 15.64
C SER A 14 22.77 7.76 16.47
N ALA A 15 21.95 7.43 17.45
CA ALA A 15 22.16 6.24 18.27
C ALA A 15 22.33 5.00 17.38
N ALA A 16 23.30 4.16 17.73
CA ALA A 16 23.54 2.89 17.05
C ALA A 16 22.25 2.04 17.01
N PRO A 17 22.03 1.24 15.95
CA PRO A 17 20.89 0.34 15.89
C PRO A 17 20.90 -0.63 17.08
N SER A 18 19.73 -0.90 17.65
CA SER A 18 19.59 -1.91 18.71
C SER A 18 19.78 -3.32 18.17
N PHE A 19 19.25 -3.56 16.98
CA PHE A 19 19.38 -4.80 16.24
C PHE A 19 20.00 -4.48 14.90
N VAL A 20 21.16 -5.09 14.60
CA VAL A 20 21.88 -4.84 13.34
C VAL A 20 21.13 -5.44 12.16
N HIS A 21 20.63 -6.67 12.32
CA HIS A 21 19.88 -7.38 11.29
C HIS A 21 18.43 -7.61 11.72
N PHE A 22 17.51 -7.68 10.75
CA PHE A 22 16.09 -7.84 11.05
C PHE A 22 15.76 -9.21 11.66
N THR A 23 16.60 -10.23 11.46
CA THR A 23 16.42 -11.55 12.07
C THR A 23 16.71 -11.54 13.56
N ASP A 24 17.70 -10.76 14.01
CA ASP A 24 17.94 -10.54 15.45
C ASP A 24 16.76 -9.83 16.10
N PHE A 25 16.23 -8.80 15.43
CA PHE A 25 15.01 -8.11 15.85
C PHE A 25 13.81 -9.07 15.91
N ALA A 26 13.66 -9.93 14.91
CA ALA A 26 12.59 -10.91 14.86
C ALA A 26 12.67 -11.87 16.06
N ASP A 27 13.81 -12.49 16.26
CA ASP A 27 14.00 -13.56 17.26
C ASP A 27 14.02 -13.02 18.70
N LYS A 28 14.70 -11.91 18.95
CA LYS A 28 14.94 -11.41 20.31
C LYS A 28 13.86 -10.46 20.82
N TRP A 29 13.08 -9.84 19.94
CA TRP A 29 12.10 -8.82 20.33
C TRP A 29 10.71 -9.09 19.77
N LEU A 30 10.58 -9.19 18.44
CA LEU A 30 9.28 -9.23 17.79
C LEU A 30 8.47 -10.48 18.13
N LEU A 31 9.05 -11.67 17.90
CA LEU A 31 8.35 -12.93 18.08
C LEU A 31 8.04 -13.24 19.56
N PRO A 32 8.95 -12.95 20.52
CA PRO A 32 8.61 -13.03 21.95
C PRO A 32 7.52 -12.05 22.39
N PHE A 33 7.42 -10.87 21.75
CA PHE A 33 6.41 -9.87 22.05
C PHE A 33 5.01 -10.28 21.56
N VAL A 34 4.90 -10.86 20.36
CA VAL A 34 3.62 -11.22 19.74
C VAL A 34 3.05 -12.47 20.41
N ASN A 35 2.10 -12.26 21.32
CA ASN A 35 1.40 -13.31 22.05
C ASN A 35 -0.07 -13.37 21.62
N VAL A 36 -0.44 -14.38 20.83
CA VAL A 36 -1.79 -14.56 20.28
C VAL A 36 -2.23 -16.03 20.35
N ARG A 37 -3.54 -16.27 20.34
CA ARG A 37 -4.09 -17.63 20.24
C ARG A 37 -4.02 -18.10 18.78
N LEU A 38 -3.19 -19.10 18.53
CA LEU A 38 -3.14 -19.79 17.24
C LEU A 38 -4.25 -20.83 17.12
N ALA A 39 -4.86 -20.91 15.95
CA ALA A 39 -5.88 -21.89 15.62
C ALA A 39 -5.26 -23.25 15.30
N GLU A 40 -6.04 -24.31 15.47
CA GLU A 40 -5.71 -25.64 14.95
C GLU A 40 -6.09 -25.78 13.47
N ALA A 41 -7.17 -25.09 13.06
CA ALA A 41 -7.67 -25.08 11.69
C ALA A 41 -7.71 -23.65 11.14
N ASN A 42 -7.37 -23.52 9.86
CA ASN A 42 -7.24 -22.25 9.15
C ASN A 42 -8.60 -21.73 8.69
N ARG A 43 -9.30 -21.03 9.59
CA ARG A 43 -10.64 -20.47 9.38
C ARG A 43 -10.65 -18.95 9.52
N GLU A 44 -11.72 -18.32 9.08
CA GLU A 44 -11.92 -16.87 9.21
C GLU A 44 -11.85 -16.43 10.67
N GLN A 45 -11.37 -15.19 10.89
CA GLN A 45 -11.21 -14.59 12.23
C GLN A 45 -10.33 -15.40 13.19
N THR A 46 -9.39 -16.18 12.66
CA THR A 46 -8.39 -16.88 13.47
C THR A 46 -6.98 -16.63 12.99
N TYR A 47 -6.01 -16.93 13.86
CA TYR A 47 -4.60 -16.74 13.57
C TYR A 47 -3.85 -18.03 13.34
N THR A 48 -2.93 -18.01 12.39
CA THR A 48 -1.98 -19.09 12.14
C THR A 48 -0.56 -18.54 12.12
N TRP A 49 0.41 -19.42 12.32
CA TRP A 49 1.82 -19.07 12.27
C TRP A 49 2.65 -20.23 11.73
N CYS A 50 3.67 -19.92 10.95
CA CYS A 50 4.64 -20.87 10.44
C CYS A 50 5.97 -20.67 11.18
N ARG A 51 6.54 -21.75 11.72
CA ARG A 51 7.86 -21.70 12.38
C ARG A 51 8.99 -21.36 11.40
N GLN A 52 8.81 -21.69 10.12
CA GLN A 52 9.72 -21.34 9.01
C GLN A 52 9.23 -20.08 8.29
N TRP A 53 8.80 -19.06 9.04
CA TRP A 53 8.22 -17.83 8.49
C TRP A 53 9.12 -17.14 7.45
N TRP A 54 10.44 -17.28 7.56
CA TRP A 54 11.40 -16.70 6.63
C TRP A 54 11.33 -17.29 5.22
N GLU A 55 10.78 -18.50 5.06
CA GLU A 55 10.56 -19.12 3.74
C GLU A 55 9.37 -18.51 2.99
N HIS A 56 8.55 -17.69 3.68
CA HIS A 56 7.49 -16.92 3.05
C HIS A 56 8.00 -15.51 2.73
N ARG A 57 8.36 -15.26 1.47
CA ARG A 57 8.85 -13.94 1.01
C ARG A 57 7.97 -12.78 1.48
N ALA A 58 6.65 -12.95 1.39
CA ALA A 58 5.68 -11.94 1.80
C ALA A 58 5.69 -11.63 3.32
N VAL A 59 6.15 -12.57 4.15
CA VAL A 59 6.32 -12.37 5.60
C VAL A 59 7.71 -11.79 5.89
N ALA A 60 8.76 -12.37 5.30
CA ALA A 60 10.14 -11.93 5.52
C ALA A 60 10.36 -10.44 5.16
N VAL A 61 9.83 -9.99 4.00
CA VAL A 61 9.93 -8.59 3.57
C VAL A 61 9.24 -7.65 4.55
N ARG A 62 8.07 -8.01 5.07
CA ARG A 62 7.34 -7.18 6.04
C ARG A 62 8.08 -7.08 7.37
N ILE A 63 8.63 -8.19 7.87
CA ILE A 63 9.43 -8.19 9.09
C ILE A 63 10.70 -7.35 8.93
N ALA A 64 11.36 -7.41 7.77
CA ALA A 64 12.51 -6.55 7.48
C ALA A 64 12.13 -5.05 7.50
N HIS A 65 10.99 -4.66 6.96
CA HIS A 65 10.53 -3.27 7.01
C HIS A 65 9.98 -2.86 8.39
N LEU A 66 9.44 -3.80 9.17
CA LEU A 66 9.11 -3.56 10.58
C LEU A 66 10.35 -3.26 11.40
N HIS A 67 11.47 -3.96 11.15
CA HIS A 67 12.74 -3.67 11.80
C HIS A 67 13.23 -2.24 11.51
N SER A 68 13.21 -1.80 10.25
CA SER A 68 13.59 -0.42 9.89
C SER A 68 12.70 0.62 10.58
N ALA A 69 11.39 0.38 10.64
CA ALA A 69 10.45 1.27 11.34
C ALA A 69 10.68 1.26 12.87
N PHE A 70 10.98 0.11 13.46
CA PHE A 70 11.30 -0.02 14.88
C PHE A 70 12.55 0.80 15.25
N GLU A 71 13.62 0.67 14.48
CA GLU A 71 14.86 1.40 14.71
C GLU A 71 14.69 2.91 14.46
N ALA A 72 13.94 3.32 13.43
CA ALA A 72 13.58 4.72 13.23
C ALA A 72 12.85 5.29 14.44
N GLN A 73 11.88 4.54 14.96
CA GLN A 73 11.02 5.02 16.01
C GLN A 73 11.74 5.09 17.36
N ARG A 74 12.61 4.13 17.66
CA ARG A 74 13.55 4.21 18.79
C ARG A 74 14.43 5.46 18.73
N ARG A 75 14.95 5.81 17.56
CA ARG A 75 15.83 6.98 17.38
C ARG A 75 15.11 8.31 17.54
N SER A 76 13.80 8.36 17.29
CA SER A 76 13.01 9.59 17.46
C SER A 76 13.01 10.11 18.90
N ARG A 77 13.17 9.22 19.89
CA ARG A 77 13.09 9.51 21.34
C ARG A 77 11.82 10.26 21.77
N SER A 78 10.77 10.22 20.95
CA SER A 78 9.45 10.76 21.32
C SER A 78 8.80 9.88 22.38
N ALA A 79 8.07 10.46 23.34
CA ALA A 79 7.33 9.71 24.35
C ALA A 79 6.24 8.79 23.74
N THR A 80 5.69 9.17 22.59
CA THR A 80 4.67 8.37 21.87
C THR A 80 5.26 7.33 20.94
N SER A 81 6.59 7.26 20.86
CA SER A 81 7.28 6.54 19.80
C SER A 81 6.88 5.06 19.72
N LEU A 82 7.04 4.33 20.83
CA LEU A 82 6.68 2.92 20.91
C LEU A 82 5.20 2.68 20.60
N SER A 83 4.30 3.50 21.12
CA SER A 83 2.85 3.35 20.85
C SER A 83 2.54 3.51 19.36
N THR A 84 3.11 4.53 18.70
CA THR A 84 2.95 4.71 17.26
C THR A 84 3.54 3.54 16.46
N PHE A 85 4.69 2.98 16.90
CA PHE A 85 5.24 1.77 16.27
C PHE A 85 4.25 0.61 16.32
N LEU A 86 3.69 0.33 17.50
CA LEU A 86 2.75 -0.77 17.68
C LEU A 86 1.50 -0.58 16.81
N LEU A 87 0.86 0.61 16.91
CA LEU A 87 -0.42 0.88 16.25
C LEU A 87 -0.32 1.09 14.73
N SER A 88 0.76 1.72 14.26
CA SER A 88 0.88 2.14 12.85
C SER A 88 1.76 1.22 12.01
N HIS A 89 2.54 0.34 12.64
CA HIS A 89 3.43 -0.58 11.92
C HIS A 89 3.18 -2.03 12.35
N LEU A 90 3.41 -2.38 13.62
CA LEU A 90 3.36 -3.79 14.04
C LEU A 90 1.97 -4.42 13.82
N ASP A 91 0.93 -3.84 14.41
CA ASP A 91 -0.40 -4.45 14.42
C ASP A 91 -1.00 -4.58 13.01
N PRO A 92 -0.91 -3.58 12.11
CA PRO A 92 -1.40 -3.73 10.74
C PRO A 92 -0.66 -4.82 9.95
N HIS A 93 0.67 -4.92 10.09
CA HIS A 93 1.44 -5.98 9.44
C HIS A 93 1.07 -7.36 9.98
N PHE A 94 0.97 -7.52 11.31
CA PHE A 94 0.64 -8.81 11.91
C PHE A 94 -0.81 -9.23 11.68
N ARG A 95 -1.75 -8.28 11.53
CA ARG A 95 -3.12 -8.59 11.08
C ARG A 95 -3.13 -9.28 9.72
N TRP A 96 -2.25 -8.87 8.81
CA TRP A 96 -2.13 -9.49 7.49
C TRP A 96 -1.35 -10.81 7.54
N ILE A 97 -0.23 -10.85 8.27
CA ILE A 97 0.64 -12.04 8.36
C ILE A 97 -0.07 -13.20 9.05
N LEU A 98 -0.80 -12.94 10.13
CA LEU A 98 -1.43 -13.96 10.95
C LEU A 98 -2.79 -14.44 10.43
N ASP A 99 -3.39 -13.79 9.43
CA ASP A 99 -4.70 -14.18 8.89
C ASP A 99 -4.68 -15.64 8.41
N ALA A 100 -5.33 -16.52 9.18
CA ALA A 100 -5.34 -17.95 8.88
C ALA A 100 -6.20 -18.32 7.68
N ALA A 101 -7.22 -17.51 7.34
CA ALA A 101 -8.13 -17.82 6.25
C ALA A 101 -7.52 -17.45 4.91
N ASN A 102 -6.93 -16.25 4.82
CA ASN A 102 -6.51 -15.68 3.54
C ASN A 102 -5.07 -15.18 3.50
N GLY A 103 -4.37 -15.11 4.63
CA GLY A 103 -3.01 -14.59 4.72
C GLY A 103 -1.96 -15.46 4.04
N PRO A 104 -0.69 -15.02 4.03
CA PRO A 104 0.41 -15.73 3.37
C PRO A 104 0.76 -17.10 3.97
N LEU A 105 0.26 -17.36 5.19
CA LEU A 105 0.52 -18.57 5.94
C LEU A 105 -0.66 -19.55 5.95
N TYR A 106 -1.73 -19.29 5.16
CA TYR A 106 -2.98 -20.06 5.22
C TYR A 106 -2.84 -21.56 4.90
N ARG A 107 -1.74 -21.99 4.27
CA ARG A 107 -1.44 -23.41 4.00
C ARG A 107 -0.64 -24.07 5.12
N CYS A 108 -0.04 -23.27 6.00
CA CYS A 108 0.76 -23.76 7.11
C CYS A 108 -0.10 -24.09 8.32
N THR A 109 0.44 -24.95 9.18
CA THR A 109 -0.05 -25.18 10.54
C THR A 109 1.08 -24.92 11.53
N ARG A 110 0.79 -25.05 12.84
CA ARG A 110 1.79 -24.87 13.90
C ARG A 110 3.01 -25.79 13.77
N THR A 111 2.85 -26.95 13.13
CA THR A 111 3.88 -27.99 13.02
C THR A 111 4.29 -28.30 11.59
N ASN A 112 3.53 -27.86 10.58
CA ASN A 112 3.81 -28.16 9.18
C ASN A 112 3.93 -26.89 8.34
N HIS A 113 5.05 -26.75 7.64
CA HIS A 113 5.26 -25.69 6.65
C HIS A 113 4.75 -26.13 5.28
N VAL A 114 4.05 -25.23 4.61
CA VAL A 114 3.71 -25.38 3.19
C VAL A 114 3.91 -24.03 2.52
N SER A 115 4.81 -23.99 1.55
CA SER A 115 5.07 -22.77 0.78
C SER A 115 3.80 -22.30 0.08
N THR A 116 3.49 -21.01 0.19
CA THR A 116 2.35 -20.39 -0.49
C THR A 116 2.86 -19.65 -1.71
N PRO A 117 2.38 -19.97 -2.92
CA PRO A 117 2.85 -19.30 -4.13
C PRO A 117 2.51 -17.81 -4.12
N ALA A 118 3.25 -17.04 -4.92
CA ALA A 118 2.89 -15.67 -5.26
C ALA A 118 1.56 -15.61 -6.01
N LEU A 119 0.94 -14.43 -6.06
CA LEU A 119 -0.22 -14.21 -6.92
C LEU A 119 0.15 -14.50 -8.39
N PRO A 120 -0.58 -15.40 -9.07
CA PRO A 120 -0.27 -15.77 -10.44
C PRO A 120 -0.63 -14.63 -11.41
N PHE A 121 0.12 -14.46 -12.47
CA PHE A 121 -0.21 -13.49 -13.52
C PHE A 121 0.16 -14.05 -14.89
N ASP A 122 -0.55 -13.57 -15.90
CA ASP A 122 -0.12 -13.70 -17.28
C ASP A 122 0.85 -12.54 -17.57
N PRO A 123 1.78 -12.63 -18.52
CA PRO A 123 2.59 -11.46 -18.89
C PRO A 123 1.70 -10.39 -19.54
N VAL A 124 1.90 -9.12 -19.16
CA VAL A 124 1.25 -8.00 -19.85
C VAL A 124 1.74 -7.98 -21.31
N PRO A 125 0.83 -7.97 -22.31
CA PRO A 125 1.21 -7.92 -23.72
C PRO A 125 2.04 -6.68 -24.06
N ASP A 126 2.95 -6.82 -25.00
CA ASP A 126 3.76 -5.71 -25.49
C ASP A 126 2.88 -4.60 -26.07
N GLY A 127 3.21 -3.35 -25.74
CA GLY A 127 2.45 -2.18 -26.19
C GLY A 127 1.06 -2.01 -25.57
N TRP A 128 0.62 -2.87 -24.63
CA TRP A 128 -0.72 -2.78 -24.02
C TRP A 128 -1.01 -1.41 -23.39
N PHE A 129 -0.02 -0.81 -22.74
CA PHE A 129 -0.14 0.52 -22.12
C PHE A 129 0.27 1.67 -23.06
N GLY A 130 0.42 1.39 -24.35
CA GLY A 130 0.92 2.32 -25.34
C GLY A 130 2.43 2.54 -25.27
N PRO A 131 2.97 3.43 -26.12
CA PRO A 131 4.37 3.79 -26.07
C PRO A 131 4.70 4.46 -24.74
N ALA A 132 5.89 4.20 -24.23
CA ALA A 132 6.38 4.93 -23.06
C ALA A 132 6.31 6.43 -23.37
N PRO A 133 5.76 7.27 -22.46
CA PRO A 133 5.74 8.70 -22.68
C PRO A 133 7.18 9.16 -22.93
N ALA A 134 7.35 10.00 -23.96
CA ALA A 134 8.62 10.67 -24.21
C ALA A 134 9.10 11.30 -22.89
N PRO A 135 10.41 11.26 -22.58
CA PRO A 135 10.91 11.89 -21.37
C PRO A 135 10.39 13.33 -21.37
N VAL A 136 9.54 13.66 -20.40
CA VAL A 136 9.13 15.04 -20.19
C VAL A 136 10.45 15.75 -19.93
N VAL A 137 10.86 16.59 -20.89
CA VAL A 137 12.01 17.46 -20.75
C VAL A 137 11.63 18.36 -19.59
N ALA A 138 11.92 17.92 -18.38
CA ALA A 138 11.63 18.65 -17.18
C ALA A 138 12.44 19.93 -17.36
N SER A 139 11.77 21.04 -17.63
CA SER A 139 12.30 22.37 -17.47
C SER A 139 12.49 22.57 -15.96
N VAL A 140 13.43 21.83 -15.39
CA VAL A 140 13.91 22.03 -14.04
C VAL A 140 14.88 23.20 -14.12
N SER A 141 14.41 24.34 -13.62
CA SER A 141 15.21 25.47 -13.19
C SER A 141 16.51 24.96 -12.55
N ALA A 142 17.63 25.56 -12.94
CA ALA A 142 18.98 25.04 -12.79
C ALA A 142 19.51 24.85 -11.35
N ASP A 143 18.68 24.98 -10.31
CA ASP A 143 19.13 25.00 -8.92
C ASP A 143 18.78 23.77 -8.07
N ASP A 144 18.01 22.79 -8.58
CA ASP A 144 17.75 21.54 -7.86
C ASP A 144 18.65 20.39 -8.34
N LYS A 145 19.97 20.55 -8.16
CA LYS A 145 20.97 19.50 -8.41
C LYS A 145 21.00 18.41 -7.34
N GLN A 146 19.87 18.13 -6.67
CA GLN A 146 19.72 16.86 -5.97
C GLN A 146 19.58 15.78 -7.04
N GLN A 147 20.70 15.11 -7.35
CA GLN A 147 20.76 13.92 -8.20
C GLN A 147 19.73 12.91 -7.68
N LYS A 148 18.50 12.98 -8.22
CA LYS A 148 17.44 12.04 -7.91
C LYS A 148 17.93 10.68 -8.39
N LYS A 149 18.21 9.78 -7.45
CA LYS A 149 18.57 8.39 -7.73
C LYS A 149 17.59 7.83 -8.78
N PRO A 150 18.07 7.09 -9.80
CA PRO A 150 17.20 6.58 -10.86
C PRO A 150 16.07 5.70 -10.28
N PRO A 151 14.93 5.61 -10.97
CA PRO A 151 13.85 4.72 -10.54
C PRO A 151 14.28 3.26 -10.53
N VAL A 152 13.80 2.51 -9.53
CA VAL A 152 14.07 1.07 -9.43
C VAL A 152 13.32 0.35 -10.54
N PHE A 153 12.03 0.67 -10.69
CA PHE A 153 11.20 0.24 -11.82
C PHE A 153 10.79 1.45 -12.64
N ARG A 154 11.17 1.46 -13.92
CA ARG A 154 10.80 2.56 -14.83
C ARG A 154 9.31 2.61 -15.09
N HIS A 155 8.65 1.45 -15.16
CA HIS A 155 7.22 1.32 -15.43
C HIS A 155 6.54 0.44 -14.38
N TYR A 156 5.30 0.76 -14.04
CA TYR A 156 4.56 0.04 -13.00
C TYR A 156 4.27 -1.42 -13.36
N ARG A 157 4.20 -1.77 -14.65
CA ARG A 157 4.13 -3.16 -15.13
C ARG A 157 5.23 -4.01 -14.49
N ASP A 158 6.46 -3.53 -14.58
CA ASP A 158 7.65 -4.27 -14.14
C ASP A 158 7.65 -4.35 -12.61
N PHE A 159 7.32 -3.23 -11.92
CA PHE A 159 7.08 -3.23 -10.48
C PHE A 159 6.01 -4.25 -10.04
N VAL A 160 4.90 -4.35 -10.77
CA VAL A 160 3.82 -5.27 -10.42
C VAL A 160 4.27 -6.72 -10.58
N GLN A 161 4.80 -7.08 -11.75
CA GLN A 161 5.18 -8.45 -12.08
C GLN A 161 6.39 -8.94 -11.29
N ASP A 162 7.40 -8.08 -11.10
CA ASP A 162 8.70 -8.51 -10.58
C ASP A 162 8.81 -8.29 -9.06
N TRP A 163 7.98 -7.41 -8.49
CA TRP A 163 8.04 -7.10 -7.06
C TRP A 163 6.73 -7.28 -6.32
N LEU A 164 5.65 -6.56 -6.70
CA LEU A 164 4.39 -6.51 -5.93
C LEU A 164 3.70 -7.87 -5.85
N LEU A 165 3.46 -8.54 -6.99
CA LEU A 165 2.81 -9.84 -6.99
C LEU A 165 3.69 -10.91 -6.34
N PRO A 166 5.02 -10.95 -6.57
CA PRO A 166 5.91 -11.84 -5.84
C PRO A 166 5.99 -11.58 -4.32
N VAL A 167 5.70 -10.37 -3.81
CA VAL A 167 5.63 -10.11 -2.35
C VAL A 167 4.21 -10.30 -1.81
N THR A 168 3.25 -10.69 -2.65
CA THR A 168 1.87 -10.92 -2.28
C THR A 168 1.53 -12.39 -2.40
N SER A 169 1.38 -13.04 -1.26
CA SER A 169 0.95 -14.43 -1.15
C SER A 169 -0.30 -14.46 -0.29
N VAL A 170 -1.41 -14.93 -0.86
CA VAL A 170 -2.72 -15.00 -0.19
C VAL A 170 -3.49 -16.21 -0.71
N ARG A 171 -4.53 -16.63 0.02
CA ARG A 171 -5.49 -17.61 -0.51
C ARG A 171 -6.39 -16.94 -1.54
N VAL A 172 -6.42 -17.46 -2.75
CA VAL A 172 -7.46 -17.14 -3.74
C VAL A 172 -8.46 -18.29 -3.78
N ALA A 173 -9.75 -17.97 -3.68
CA ALA A 173 -10.85 -18.94 -3.68
C ALA A 173 -11.81 -18.62 -4.83
N ALA A 174 -12.18 -19.63 -5.63
CA ALA A 174 -12.91 -19.44 -6.89
C ALA A 174 -14.44 -19.22 -6.72
N ASN A 175 -14.90 -19.00 -5.49
CA ASN A 175 -16.31 -19.07 -5.10
C ASN A 175 -16.94 -17.71 -4.75
N ASN A 176 -16.22 -16.60 -4.93
CA ASN A 176 -16.76 -15.22 -4.88
C ASN A 176 -17.59 -14.92 -3.62
N ARG A 177 -17.18 -15.45 -2.47
CA ARG A 177 -17.85 -15.27 -1.19
C ARG A 177 -17.25 -14.11 -0.42
N GLU A 178 -18.08 -13.48 0.43
CA GLU A 178 -17.58 -12.51 1.40
C GLU A 178 -16.54 -13.15 2.31
N GLY A 179 -15.52 -12.37 2.70
CA GLY A 179 -14.41 -12.87 3.51
C GLY A 179 -13.36 -13.68 2.76
N GLN A 180 -13.51 -13.88 1.44
CA GLN A 180 -12.54 -14.57 0.58
C GLN A 180 -11.92 -13.62 -0.42
N TYR A 181 -10.85 -14.07 -1.08
CA TYR A 181 -10.23 -13.32 -2.16
C TYR A 181 -10.45 -13.96 -3.54
N SER A 182 -10.72 -13.13 -4.54
CA SER A 182 -10.66 -13.50 -5.95
C SER A 182 -9.44 -12.84 -6.61
N TRP A 183 -9.04 -13.35 -7.76
CA TRP A 183 -7.93 -12.81 -8.51
C TRP A 183 -8.09 -13.06 -10.00
N CYS A 184 -7.52 -12.17 -10.81
CA CYS A 184 -7.45 -12.32 -12.26
C CYS A 184 -5.98 -12.26 -12.69
N ARG A 185 -5.50 -13.29 -13.39
CA ARG A 185 -4.14 -13.32 -13.95
C ARG A 185 -3.89 -12.20 -14.95
N GLN A 186 -4.95 -11.73 -15.62
CA GLN A 186 -4.94 -10.64 -16.59
C GLN A 186 -5.31 -9.30 -15.94
N TRP A 187 -4.77 -9.02 -14.75
CA TRP A 187 -5.11 -7.86 -13.90
C TRP A 187 -5.09 -6.51 -14.66
N TRP A 188 -4.25 -6.36 -15.67
CA TRP A 188 -4.14 -5.14 -16.48
C TRP A 188 -5.36 -4.84 -17.35
N ARG A 189 -6.23 -5.84 -17.59
CA ARG A 189 -7.51 -5.67 -18.29
C ARG A 189 -8.52 -4.93 -17.42
N HIS A 190 -8.34 -4.93 -16.10
CA HIS A 190 -9.19 -4.19 -15.19
C HIS A 190 -8.63 -2.79 -14.96
N ARG A 191 -9.19 -1.78 -15.65
CA ARG A 191 -8.76 -0.36 -15.57
C ARG A 191 -8.58 0.13 -14.13
N GLY A 192 -9.53 -0.17 -13.24
CA GLY A 192 -9.46 0.23 -11.83
C GLY A 192 -8.28 -0.39 -11.09
N VAL A 193 -7.90 -1.63 -11.42
CA VAL A 193 -6.74 -2.32 -10.84
C VAL A 193 -5.45 -1.75 -11.39
N ALA A 194 -5.34 -1.59 -12.72
CA ALA A 194 -4.16 -1.00 -13.36
C ALA A 194 -3.83 0.40 -12.83
N ILE A 195 -4.84 1.26 -12.63
CA ILE A 195 -4.65 2.61 -12.05
C ILE A 195 -4.16 2.53 -10.60
N ARG A 196 -4.73 1.65 -9.77
CA ARG A 196 -4.29 1.46 -8.38
C ARG A 196 -2.84 1.00 -8.30
N PHE A 197 -2.44 0.08 -9.18
CA PHE A 197 -1.06 -0.39 -9.25
C PHE A 197 -0.10 0.69 -9.76
N ALA A 198 -0.49 1.49 -10.76
CA ALA A 198 0.30 2.64 -11.19
C ALA A 198 0.47 3.69 -10.08
N ALA A 199 -0.57 3.95 -9.28
CA ALA A 199 -0.48 4.83 -8.13
C ALA A 199 0.44 4.25 -7.04
N THR A 200 0.29 2.95 -6.72
CA THR A 200 1.12 2.24 -5.75
C THR A 200 2.59 2.23 -6.16
N HIS A 201 2.90 2.06 -7.45
CA HIS A 201 4.25 2.15 -7.98
C HIS A 201 4.90 3.51 -7.71
N ARG A 202 4.18 4.62 -7.93
CA ARG A 202 4.73 5.96 -7.63
C ARG A 202 5.09 6.12 -6.16
N VAL A 203 4.26 5.59 -5.27
CA VAL A 203 4.53 5.62 -3.83
C VAL A 203 5.68 4.67 -3.45
N PHE A 204 5.77 3.50 -4.07
CA PHE A 204 6.92 2.59 -3.88
C PHE A 204 8.22 3.28 -4.26
N GLU A 205 8.27 3.91 -5.43
CA GLU A 205 9.44 4.63 -5.92
C GLU A 205 9.82 5.80 -4.99
N ALA A 206 8.84 6.50 -4.41
CA ALA A 206 9.09 7.51 -3.39
C ALA A 206 9.63 6.89 -2.08
N ALA A 207 9.01 5.82 -1.59
CA ALA A 207 9.35 5.18 -0.33
C ALA A 207 10.73 4.52 -0.34
N VAL A 208 11.10 3.83 -1.43
CA VAL A 208 12.40 3.16 -1.55
C VAL A 208 13.58 4.12 -1.65
N ARG A 209 13.32 5.38 -2.04
CA ARG A 209 14.32 6.46 -2.11
C ARG A 209 14.25 7.44 -0.94
N ALA A 210 13.28 7.28 -0.04
CA ALA A 210 13.10 8.16 1.10
C ALA A 210 14.26 7.98 2.09
N GLU A 211 14.64 9.07 2.74
CA GLU A 211 15.60 9.03 3.85
C GLU A 211 14.98 8.48 5.14
N ASP A 212 13.64 8.55 5.25
CA ASP A 212 12.90 7.98 6.37
C ASP A 212 12.92 6.44 6.33
N PRO A 213 13.56 5.76 7.31
CA PRO A 213 13.62 4.29 7.34
C PRO A 213 12.26 3.63 7.56
N SER A 214 11.23 4.37 8.01
CA SER A 214 9.88 3.86 8.18
C SER A 214 9.07 3.83 6.87
N ALA A 215 9.52 4.52 5.82
CA ALA A 215 8.75 4.77 4.60
C ALA A 215 8.24 3.50 3.93
N MET A 216 9.07 2.44 3.86
CA MET A 216 8.64 1.16 3.28
C MET A 216 7.59 0.44 4.14
N SER A 217 7.66 0.54 5.46
CA SER A 217 6.59 -0.01 6.32
C SER A 217 5.29 0.76 6.11
N THR A 218 5.37 2.09 6.02
CA THR A 218 4.24 2.97 5.69
C THR A 218 3.64 2.65 4.32
N LEU A 219 4.46 2.35 3.30
CA LEU A 219 4.00 1.91 1.99
C LEU A 219 3.08 0.70 2.09
N PHE A 220 3.47 -0.33 2.86
CA PHE A 220 2.63 -1.51 3.06
C PHE A 220 1.32 -1.16 3.74
N VAL A 221 1.39 -0.50 4.90
CA VAL A 221 0.23 -0.26 5.76
C VAL A 221 -0.77 0.75 5.16
N ARG A 222 -0.27 1.79 4.48
CA ARG A 222 -1.09 2.91 4.00
C ARG A 222 -1.46 2.82 2.51
N HIS A 223 -0.74 2.03 1.72
CA HIS A 223 -0.97 1.97 0.27
C HIS A 223 -1.20 0.55 -0.23
N ILE A 224 -0.23 -0.36 -0.06
CA ILE A 224 -0.34 -1.71 -0.62
C ILE A 224 -1.53 -2.46 0.00
N ASP A 225 -1.59 -2.57 1.33
CA ASP A 225 -2.61 -3.40 1.99
C ASP A 225 -4.03 -2.85 1.79
N PRO A 226 -4.28 -1.52 1.89
CA PRO A 226 -5.57 -0.95 1.52
C PRO A 226 -5.94 -1.17 0.06
N HIS A 227 -5.02 -0.98 -0.89
CA HIS A 227 -5.34 -1.23 -2.30
C HIS A 227 -5.61 -2.71 -2.58
N LEU A 228 -4.80 -3.62 -2.02
CA LEU A 228 -4.97 -5.06 -2.20
C LEU A 228 -6.24 -5.57 -1.56
N ARG A 229 -6.65 -5.07 -0.38
CA ARG A 229 -7.92 -5.44 0.24
C ARG A 229 -9.11 -5.18 -0.68
N GLU A 230 -9.13 -4.01 -1.33
CA GLU A 230 -10.17 -3.66 -2.29
C GLU A 230 -10.09 -4.48 -3.58
N VAL A 231 -8.87 -4.69 -4.10
CA VAL A 231 -8.65 -5.42 -5.36
C VAL A 231 -9.01 -6.90 -5.22
N LEU A 232 -8.69 -7.50 -4.08
CA LEU A 232 -8.84 -8.93 -3.83
C LEU A 232 -10.23 -9.31 -3.32
N ASP A 233 -11.06 -8.38 -2.83
CA ASP A 233 -12.39 -8.71 -2.30
C ASP A 233 -13.23 -9.52 -3.32
N ALA A 234 -13.50 -10.79 -2.99
CA ALA A 234 -14.16 -11.71 -3.91
C ALA A 234 -15.66 -11.43 -4.08
N ALA A 235 -16.28 -10.68 -3.17
CA ALA A 235 -17.70 -10.37 -3.21
C ALA A 235 -17.98 -9.00 -3.86
N LYS A 236 -17.13 -8.01 -3.58
CA LYS A 236 -17.39 -6.59 -3.90
C LYS A 236 -16.28 -5.95 -4.74
N GLY A 237 -15.13 -6.61 -4.86
CA GLY A 237 -13.97 -6.08 -5.54
C GLY A 237 -14.11 -6.03 -7.06
N PRO A 238 -13.19 -5.33 -7.75
CA PRO A 238 -13.22 -5.19 -9.22
C PRO A 238 -12.97 -6.51 -9.96
N LEU A 239 -12.52 -7.55 -9.25
CA LEU A 239 -12.21 -8.88 -9.78
C LEU A 239 -13.26 -9.94 -9.37
N HIS A 240 -14.38 -9.57 -8.73
CA HIS A 240 -15.36 -10.51 -8.15
C HIS A 240 -16.01 -11.49 -9.16
N ARG A 241 -15.89 -11.25 -10.47
CA ARG A 241 -16.38 -12.17 -11.51
C ARG A 241 -15.29 -13.05 -12.12
N CYS A 242 -14.03 -12.73 -11.84
CA CYS A 242 -12.89 -13.45 -12.37
C CYS A 242 -12.50 -14.59 -11.45
N THR A 243 -11.98 -15.65 -12.06
CA THR A 243 -11.13 -16.63 -11.37
C THR A 243 -9.70 -16.50 -11.91
N PRO A 244 -8.70 -17.13 -11.26
CA PRO A 244 -7.36 -17.15 -11.82
C PRO A 244 -7.32 -17.70 -13.26
N GLU A 245 -8.20 -18.63 -13.60
CA GLU A 245 -8.27 -19.29 -14.92
C GLU A 245 -9.18 -18.56 -15.93
N ALA A 246 -10.10 -17.70 -15.48
CA ALA A 246 -11.09 -17.07 -16.34
C ALA A 246 -11.23 -15.56 -16.05
N HIS A 247 -10.83 -14.75 -17.03
CA HIS A 247 -11.09 -13.31 -17.05
C HIS A 247 -12.54 -13.03 -17.47
N VAL A 248 -13.23 -12.18 -16.70
CA VAL A 248 -14.53 -11.64 -17.05
C VAL A 248 -14.45 -10.12 -17.01
N GLU A 249 -14.70 -9.50 -18.17
CA GLU A 249 -14.73 -8.04 -18.27
C GLU A 249 -15.86 -7.49 -17.38
N CYS A 250 -15.52 -6.55 -16.50
CA CYS A 250 -16.47 -5.88 -15.65
C CYS A 250 -16.59 -4.42 -16.13
N PRO A 251 -17.74 -4.03 -16.72
CA PRO A 251 -17.93 -2.64 -17.12
C PRO A 251 -17.92 -1.75 -15.88
N GLY A 252 -17.56 -0.47 -16.08
CA GLY A 252 -17.68 0.54 -15.03
C GLY A 252 -19.15 0.75 -14.62
N LEU A 253 -19.36 1.66 -13.66
CA LEU A 253 -20.70 2.01 -13.24
C LEU A 253 -21.52 2.53 -14.43
N PRO A 254 -22.75 2.03 -14.64
CA PRO A 254 -23.64 2.60 -15.64
C PRO A 254 -24.02 4.02 -15.20
N THR A 255 -24.14 4.93 -16.15
CA THR A 255 -24.60 6.30 -15.89
C THR A 255 -25.67 6.69 -16.90
N ALA A 256 -26.68 7.43 -16.43
CA ALA A 256 -27.53 8.21 -17.31
C ALA A 256 -26.75 9.45 -17.80
N PRO A 257 -27.15 10.08 -18.93
CA PRO A 257 -26.62 11.37 -19.33
C PRO A 257 -26.82 12.42 -18.23
N ILE A 258 -25.80 13.24 -17.98
CA ILE A 258 -25.91 14.36 -17.05
C ILE A 258 -26.86 15.40 -17.67
N PRO A 259 -27.92 15.85 -16.99
CA PRO A 259 -28.80 16.88 -17.51
C PRO A 259 -28.05 18.19 -17.82
N THR A 260 -28.51 18.92 -18.84
CA THR A 260 -27.91 20.19 -19.25
C THR A 260 -27.83 21.15 -18.07
N ALA A 261 -26.65 21.76 -17.88
CA ALA A 261 -26.37 22.74 -16.84
C ALA A 261 -26.59 22.26 -15.37
N TRP A 262 -26.61 20.93 -15.12
CA TRP A 262 -26.76 20.37 -13.77
C TRP A 262 -25.71 20.91 -12.79
N PHE A 263 -24.45 20.99 -13.24
CA PHE A 263 -23.32 21.54 -12.47
C PHE A 263 -23.00 23.00 -12.81
N GLY A 264 -23.94 23.69 -13.49
CA GLY A 264 -23.74 25.01 -14.09
C GLY A 264 -23.59 24.91 -15.61
N PRO A 265 -23.74 26.03 -16.34
CA PRO A 265 -23.57 26.06 -17.79
C PRO A 265 -22.16 25.57 -18.18
N HIS A 266 -22.00 25.09 -19.41
CA HIS A 266 -20.71 24.62 -19.89
C HIS A 266 -19.62 25.69 -19.70
N GLY A 267 -18.52 25.34 -19.03
CA GLY A 267 -17.44 26.26 -18.67
C GLY A 267 -17.61 27.01 -17.34
N ALA A 268 -18.73 26.82 -16.63
CA ALA A 268 -18.92 27.41 -15.30
C ALA A 268 -17.87 26.90 -14.30
N ARG A 269 -17.24 27.83 -13.58
CA ARG A 269 -16.28 27.55 -12.49
C ARG A 269 -16.98 27.41 -11.15
N THR A 270 -17.98 26.52 -11.09
CA THR A 270 -18.69 26.22 -9.84
C THR A 270 -17.67 25.66 -8.83
N ARG A 271 -17.44 26.36 -7.71
CA ARG A 271 -16.51 25.90 -6.67
C ARG A 271 -16.91 24.50 -6.20
N ALA A 272 -15.97 23.58 -6.01
CA ALA A 272 -16.28 22.17 -5.74
C ALA A 272 -17.22 21.95 -4.55
N HIS A 273 -17.09 22.74 -3.47
CA HIS A 273 -17.98 22.67 -2.32
C HIS A 273 -19.45 23.05 -2.64
N ARG A 274 -19.69 23.78 -3.73
CA ARG A 274 -21.04 24.12 -4.20
C ARG A 274 -21.68 23.00 -5.01
N LEU A 275 -20.90 22.07 -5.57
CA LEU A 275 -21.42 20.98 -6.42
C LEU A 275 -22.29 19.97 -5.66
N GLY A 276 -22.19 19.93 -4.32
CA GLY A 276 -23.10 19.15 -3.47
C GLY A 276 -24.53 19.69 -3.45
N PHE A 277 -24.73 20.95 -3.86
CA PHE A 277 -26.04 21.54 -4.07
C PHE A 277 -26.41 21.38 -5.55
N GLY A 278 -27.22 20.37 -5.86
CA GLY A 278 -27.85 20.22 -7.17
C GLY A 278 -28.65 21.47 -7.56
N PRO A 279 -29.17 21.58 -8.79
CA PRO A 279 -29.91 22.76 -9.25
C PRO A 279 -31.01 23.20 -8.27
N ASP A 280 -31.71 22.25 -7.64
CA ASP A 280 -32.79 22.51 -6.67
C ASP A 280 -32.29 23.05 -5.31
N PHE A 281 -31.04 22.77 -4.95
CA PHE A 281 -30.50 23.11 -3.63
C PHE A 281 -29.60 24.35 -3.64
N ARG A 282 -29.41 25.01 -4.79
CA ARG A 282 -28.55 26.22 -4.88
C ARG A 282 -29.05 27.35 -3.99
N ALA A 283 -30.36 27.45 -3.75
CA ALA A 283 -30.96 28.39 -2.81
C ALA A 283 -30.46 28.18 -1.36
N LEU A 284 -30.27 26.93 -0.93
CA LEU A 284 -29.70 26.61 0.40
C LEU A 284 -28.24 27.06 0.51
N GLY A 285 -27.53 27.09 -0.61
CA GLY A 285 -26.16 27.56 -0.66
C GLY A 285 -26.02 29.08 -0.51
N GLN A 286 -26.97 29.89 -1.00
CA GLN A 286 -26.78 31.35 -1.14
C GLN A 286 -26.45 32.07 0.18
N GLY A 287 -26.84 31.51 1.34
CA GLY A 287 -26.51 32.04 2.66
C GLY A 287 -25.24 31.49 3.33
N LEU A 288 -24.57 30.49 2.74
CA LEU A 288 -23.32 29.98 3.29
C LEU A 288 -22.21 31.02 3.06
N PRO A 289 -21.55 31.51 4.13
CA PRO A 289 -20.46 32.47 3.99
C PRO A 289 -19.41 31.87 3.05
N ALA A 290 -18.88 32.70 2.15
CA ALA A 290 -17.71 32.32 1.37
C ALA A 290 -16.62 31.99 2.39
N VAL A 291 -16.31 30.69 2.55
CA VAL A 291 -15.16 30.28 3.36
C VAL A 291 -13.96 30.99 2.75
N GLY A 292 -13.44 31.93 3.51
CA GLY A 292 -12.57 33.01 3.06
C GLY A 292 -11.27 32.49 2.47
N ASP A 293 -10.77 33.25 1.50
CA ASP A 293 -9.46 33.11 0.92
C ASP A 293 -8.42 33.45 2.01
N SER A 294 -7.85 32.41 2.62
CA SER A 294 -6.61 32.45 3.39
C SER A 294 -5.78 31.23 3.06
#